data_AF-C5KEN5-F1
#
_entry.id   AF-C5KEN5-F1
#
_cell.length_a   1.000
_cell.length_b   1.000
_cell.length_c   1.000
_cell.angle_alpha   90.00
_cell.angle_beta   90.00
_cell.angle_gamma   90.00
#
_symmetry.space_group_name_H-M   'P 1'
#
loop_
_entity.id
_entity.type
_entity.pdbx_description
1 polymer ?
#
loop_
_entity_poly.entity_id
_entity_poly.type
_entity_poly.pdbx_seq_one_letter_code
_entity_poly.pdbx_strand_id
1 'polypeptide(L)'
;YKGEVSYVPIADWVNLHRETFSRGGNYSLSEAEAPSRPWLAQEIPEITKRSAKHVCFDGGEGHCVIYLKDGGPLSKEEEDGLVELRERFTSQLHNRGAKLRWVWLDVSKEAAWAEMFGISKFPNVVVFNPHKRLRFCKFDEDDEEHKGDKEGIEYLVDKVLGGDGRFKIVKGQKLPELSEREEDTKKPQNGKDEL
;
A
#
# COMPACT_ATOMS: atom_id res chain seq x y z
N TYR A 1 -16.31 47.66 43.42
CA TYR A 1 -15.80 47.84 42.04
C TYR A 1 -17.02 47.94 41.14
N LYS A 2 -17.34 49.13 40.60
CA LYS A 2 -18.38 49.32 39.57
C LYS A 2 -17.68 49.18 38.22
N GLY A 3 -17.69 47.97 37.67
CA GLY A 3 -17.16 47.68 36.34
C GLY A 3 -18.31 47.49 35.37
N GLU A 4 -18.43 48.43 34.43
CA GLU A 4 -19.39 48.40 33.34
C GLU A 4 -18.97 47.29 32.35
N VAL A 5 -19.78 46.24 32.23
CA VAL A 5 -19.51 45.13 31.32
C VAL A 5 -19.93 45.57 29.91
N SER A 6 -19.00 46.12 29.16
CA SER A 6 -19.19 46.36 27.72
C SER A 6 -19.42 45.02 27.02
N TYR A 7 -20.52 44.90 26.27
CA TYR A 7 -20.96 43.66 25.61
C TYR A 7 -20.27 43.41 24.26
N VAL A 8 -19.58 44.40 23.71
CA VAL A 8 -18.92 44.33 22.39
C VAL A 8 -17.73 43.36 22.37
N PRO A 9 -16.84 43.31 23.39
CA PRO A 9 -15.71 42.38 23.40
C PRO A 9 -16.13 40.90 23.55
N ILE A 10 -17.28 40.62 24.16
CA ILE A 10 -17.77 39.25 24.36
C ILE A 10 -18.36 38.70 23.05
N ALA A 11 -19.04 39.54 22.27
CA ALA A 11 -19.60 39.13 20.98
C ALA A 11 -18.51 38.81 19.94
N ASP A 12 -17.42 39.59 19.90
CA ASP A 12 -16.29 39.31 19.00
C ASP A 12 -15.50 38.06 19.42
N TRP A 13 -15.38 37.78 20.74
CA TRP A 13 -14.78 36.53 21.22
C TRP A 13 -15.63 35.31 20.88
N VAL A 14 -16.96 35.41 21.05
CA VAL A 14 -17.88 34.32 20.71
C VAL A 14 -17.91 34.06 19.22
N ASN A 15 -17.87 35.09 18.35
CA ASN A 15 -17.90 34.88 16.90
C ASN A 15 -16.60 34.26 16.36
N LEU A 16 -15.42 34.63 16.88
CA LEU A 16 -14.15 33.98 16.52
C LEU A 16 -14.13 32.48 16.89
N HIS A 17 -14.83 32.09 17.96
CA HIS A 17 -14.92 30.69 18.42
C HIS A 17 -16.14 29.93 17.87
N ARG A 18 -17.09 30.63 17.21
CA ARG A 18 -18.27 29.98 16.61
C ARG A 18 -18.01 29.47 15.20
N GLU A 19 -17.08 30.10 14.47
CA GLU A 19 -16.67 29.65 13.14
C GLU A 19 -15.72 28.45 13.17
N THR A 20 -15.12 28.12 14.32
CA THR A 20 -14.30 26.90 14.51
C THR A 20 -15.10 25.69 15.01
N PHE A 21 -16.38 25.85 15.35
CA PHE A 21 -17.22 24.79 15.96
C PHE A 21 -18.34 24.25 15.07
N SER A 22 -18.08 24.11 13.77
CA SER A 22 -18.93 23.34 12.85
C SER A 22 -18.20 22.13 12.26
N ARG A 23 -17.68 21.23 13.10
CA ARG A 23 -17.62 19.79 12.77
C ARG A 23 -17.47 18.98 14.06
N GLY A 24 -18.58 18.43 14.53
CA GLY A 24 -18.61 17.60 15.74
C GLY A 24 -17.72 16.36 15.63
N GLY A 25 -17.19 15.94 16.79
CA GLY A 25 -16.72 14.57 17.00
C GLY A 25 -15.32 14.47 17.61
N ASN A 26 -15.23 14.59 18.93
CA ASN A 26 -14.32 13.88 19.84
C ASN A 26 -13.06 13.21 19.23
N TYR A 27 -11.89 13.85 19.33
CA TYR A 27 -10.58 13.19 19.26
C TYR A 27 -9.62 13.80 20.28
N SER A 28 -9.05 12.93 21.11
CA SER A 28 -8.02 13.29 22.08
C SER A 28 -6.75 13.74 21.36
N LEU A 29 -6.28 14.93 21.69
CA LEU A 29 -4.95 15.43 21.37
C LEU A 29 -3.90 14.61 22.12
N SER A 30 -3.50 13.50 21.51
CA SER A 30 -2.17 12.94 21.67
C SER A 30 -1.60 12.76 20.27
N GLU A 31 -1.30 13.87 19.59
CA GLU A 31 -0.42 13.89 18.43
C GLU A 31 1.01 13.61 18.91
N ALA A 32 1.27 12.37 19.30
CA ALA A 32 2.53 11.79 18.88
C ALA A 32 2.37 11.65 17.37
N GLU A 33 2.95 12.59 16.60
CA GLU A 33 2.99 12.53 15.14
C GLU A 33 3.30 11.10 14.73
N ALA A 34 2.27 10.37 14.29
CA ALA A 34 2.46 9.04 13.79
C ALA A 34 3.51 9.16 12.69
N PRO A 35 4.55 8.30 12.65
CA PRO A 35 5.55 8.37 11.59
C PRO A 35 4.77 8.46 10.28
N SER A 36 5.00 9.52 9.50
CA SER A 36 4.27 9.73 8.25
C SER A 36 4.35 8.40 7.51
N ARG A 37 3.18 7.83 7.19
CA ARG A 37 3.08 6.55 6.49
C ARG A 37 2.90 6.88 5.01
N PRO A 38 3.98 7.23 4.28
CA PRO A 38 3.87 7.73 2.91
C PRO A 38 3.17 6.72 1.99
N TRP A 39 3.32 5.42 2.27
CA TRP A 39 2.67 4.33 1.54
C TRP A 39 1.13 4.30 1.67
N LEU A 40 0.52 5.04 2.60
CA LEU A 40 -0.95 5.15 2.69
C LEU A 40 -1.50 6.23 1.75
N ALA A 41 -0.67 7.19 1.34
CA ALA A 41 -1.07 8.25 0.42
C ALA A 41 -0.86 7.87 -1.06
N GLN A 42 -0.02 6.86 -1.32
CA GLN A 42 0.25 6.33 -2.65
C GLN A 42 -0.89 5.42 -3.12
N GLU A 43 -1.27 5.52 -4.39
CA GLU A 43 -2.31 4.66 -4.97
C GLU A 43 -1.83 3.22 -5.11
N ILE A 44 -0.55 3.06 -5.46
CA ILE A 44 0.14 1.78 -5.57
C ILE A 44 1.43 1.85 -4.76
N PRO A 45 1.38 1.48 -3.47
CA PRO A 45 2.54 1.57 -2.60
C PRO A 45 3.64 0.57 -2.95
N GLU A 46 4.88 1.00 -2.72
CA GLU A 46 6.06 0.13 -2.77
C GLU A 46 6.10 -0.77 -1.53
N ILE A 47 6.50 -2.03 -1.71
CA ILE A 47 6.83 -2.93 -0.60
C ILE A 47 8.23 -2.60 -0.06
N THR A 48 8.27 -2.09 1.17
CA THR A 48 9.48 -1.86 1.97
C THR A 48 9.34 -2.56 3.32
N LYS A 49 10.43 -2.68 4.08
CA LYS A 49 10.40 -3.30 5.42
C LYS A 49 9.32 -2.70 6.35
N ARG A 50 9.00 -1.41 6.21
CA ARG A 50 7.99 -0.71 7.02
C ARG A 50 6.58 -0.85 6.44
N SER A 51 6.41 -0.81 5.12
CA SER A 51 5.10 -0.89 4.47
C SER A 51 4.59 -2.33 4.33
N ALA A 52 5.49 -3.33 4.23
CA ALA A 52 5.19 -4.72 3.91
C ALA A 52 4.05 -5.32 4.74
N LYS A 53 4.10 -5.15 6.08
CA LYS A 53 3.05 -5.65 6.97
C LYS A 53 1.72 -4.95 6.72
N HIS A 54 1.72 -3.61 6.63
CA HIS A 54 0.50 -2.83 6.48
C HIS A 54 -0.18 -3.02 5.12
N VAL A 55 0.61 -3.23 4.07
CA VAL A 55 0.10 -3.19 2.71
C VAL A 55 -0.25 -4.60 2.21
N CYS A 56 0.59 -5.61 2.46
CA CYS A 56 0.34 -6.95 1.94
C CYS A 56 0.28 -8.06 2.99
N PHE A 57 1.18 -8.05 3.98
CA PHE A 57 1.44 -9.22 4.82
C PHE A 57 0.77 -9.19 6.21
N ASP A 58 -0.27 -8.40 6.42
CA ASP A 58 -0.96 -8.27 7.73
C ASP A 58 -1.80 -9.53 8.12
N GLY A 59 -1.70 -10.62 7.37
CA GLY A 59 -2.50 -11.83 7.59
C GLY A 59 -4.01 -11.66 7.36
N GLY A 60 -4.46 -10.47 6.97
CA GLY A 60 -5.86 -10.16 6.68
C GLY A 60 -6.39 -10.84 5.42
N GLU A 61 -7.72 -10.92 5.33
CA GLU A 61 -8.42 -11.46 4.17
C GLU A 61 -8.15 -10.62 2.92
N GLY A 62 -7.86 -11.30 1.80
CA GLY A 62 -7.57 -10.69 0.50
C GLY A 62 -6.27 -11.19 -0.14
N HIS A 63 -6.14 -10.98 -1.45
CA HIS A 63 -4.93 -11.28 -2.20
C HIS A 63 -4.17 -9.98 -2.50
N CYS A 64 -2.85 -10.04 -2.48
CA CYS A 64 -2.01 -8.95 -2.96
C CYS A 64 -1.58 -9.23 -4.39
N VAL A 65 -1.83 -8.32 -5.30
CA VAL A 65 -1.23 -8.32 -6.63
C VAL A 65 0.07 -7.53 -6.52
N ILE A 66 1.20 -8.24 -6.67
CA ILE A 66 2.55 -7.70 -6.56
C ILE A 66 3.13 -7.55 -7.96
N TYR A 67 3.32 -6.31 -8.39
CA TYR A 67 4.04 -5.98 -9.62
C TYR A 67 5.55 -6.01 -9.38
N LEU A 68 6.27 -6.84 -10.13
CA LEU A 68 7.73 -7.01 -10.04
C LEU A 68 8.38 -6.25 -11.18
N LYS A 69 9.16 -5.23 -10.84
CA LYS A 69 9.89 -4.40 -11.80
C LYS A 69 11.38 -4.41 -11.52
N ASP A 70 12.17 -4.36 -12.58
CA ASP A 70 13.61 -4.12 -12.53
C ASP A 70 13.91 -2.74 -13.14
N GLY A 71 14.83 -1.98 -12.55
CA GLY A 71 15.23 -0.66 -13.07
C GLY A 71 14.61 0.57 -12.40
N GLY A 72 14.16 0.46 -11.15
CA GLY A 72 13.76 1.60 -10.32
C GLY A 72 12.24 1.87 -10.25
N PRO A 73 11.82 3.10 -9.93
CA PRO A 73 10.42 3.41 -9.61
C PRO A 73 9.46 3.18 -10.79
N LEU A 74 8.18 3.00 -10.49
CA LEU A 74 7.12 2.94 -11.49
C LEU A 74 7.10 4.20 -12.35
N SER A 75 7.01 4.02 -13.66
CA SER A 75 6.64 5.10 -14.59
C SER A 75 5.19 5.46 -14.36
N LYS A 76 4.81 6.71 -14.64
CA LYS A 76 3.41 7.15 -14.55
C LYS A 76 2.48 6.28 -15.39
N GLU A 77 2.92 5.88 -16.59
CA GLU A 77 2.14 5.03 -17.49
C GLU A 77 1.85 3.64 -16.89
N GLU A 78 2.80 3.08 -16.14
CA GLU A 78 2.64 1.79 -15.45
C GLU A 78 1.74 1.96 -14.22
N GLU A 79 1.90 3.06 -13.48
CA GLU A 79 1.06 3.40 -12.33
C GLU A 79 -0.41 3.58 -12.77
N ASP A 80 -0.67 4.43 -13.78
CA ASP A 80 -1.99 4.65 -14.35
C ASP A 80 -2.62 3.33 -14.84
N GLY A 81 -1.84 2.49 -15.55
CA GLY A 81 -2.31 1.19 -16.03
C GLY A 81 -2.70 0.23 -14.91
N LEU A 82 -1.95 0.20 -13.81
CA LEU A 82 -2.26 -0.60 -12.63
C LEU A 82 -3.45 -0.03 -11.84
N VAL A 83 -3.60 1.29 -11.77
CA VAL A 83 -4.77 1.96 -11.14
C VAL A 83 -6.05 1.62 -11.91
N GLU A 84 -6.02 1.69 -13.24
CA GLU A 84 -7.15 1.30 -14.09
C GLU A 84 -7.56 -0.17 -13.86
N LEU A 85 -6.58 -1.08 -13.79
CA LEU A 85 -6.85 -2.49 -13.48
C LEU A 85 -7.46 -2.65 -12.08
N ARG A 86 -6.91 -1.96 -11.08
CA ARG A 86 -7.43 -1.97 -9.71
C ARG A 86 -8.89 -1.56 -9.66
N GLU A 87 -9.29 -0.47 -10.32
CA GLU A 87 -10.67 0.00 -10.35
C GLU A 87 -11.61 -1.00 -11.05
N ARG A 88 -11.17 -1.55 -12.18
CA ARG A 88 -11.93 -2.55 -12.94
C ARG A 88 -12.20 -3.80 -12.10
N PHE A 89 -11.18 -4.35 -11.45
CA PHE A 89 -11.34 -5.54 -10.61
C PHE A 89 -12.09 -5.25 -9.31
N THR A 90 -11.94 -4.05 -8.72
CA THR A 90 -12.72 -3.65 -7.54
C THR A 90 -14.21 -3.63 -7.86
N SER A 91 -14.59 -3.12 -9.02
CA SER A 91 -15.98 -3.14 -9.50
C SER A 91 -16.52 -4.58 -9.67
N GLN A 92 -15.73 -5.51 -10.22
CA GLN A 92 -16.12 -6.91 -10.35
C GLN A 92 -16.23 -7.64 -9.00
N LEU A 93 -15.39 -7.27 -8.04
CA LEU A 93 -15.26 -7.91 -6.73
C LEU A 93 -16.29 -7.46 -5.71
N HIS A 94 -16.95 -6.32 -5.93
CA HIS A 94 -17.99 -5.79 -5.04
C HIS A 94 -19.06 -6.83 -4.67
N ASN A 95 -19.37 -7.76 -5.59
CA ASN A 95 -20.35 -8.82 -5.38
C ASN A 95 -19.77 -10.13 -4.82
N ARG A 96 -18.44 -10.32 -4.86
CA ARG A 96 -17.76 -11.57 -4.48
C ARG A 96 -17.13 -11.52 -3.08
N GLY A 97 -17.03 -10.35 -2.46
CA GLY A 97 -16.49 -10.17 -1.11
C GLY A 97 -14.97 -10.40 -1.00
N ALA A 98 -14.26 -10.66 -2.10
CA ALA A 98 -12.81 -10.79 -2.10
C ALA A 98 -12.15 -9.41 -2.24
N LYS A 99 -11.06 -9.20 -1.48
CA LYS A 99 -10.29 -7.95 -1.49
C LYS A 99 -8.99 -8.15 -2.27
N LEU A 100 -8.70 -7.28 -3.24
CA LEU A 100 -7.40 -7.21 -3.90
C LEU A 100 -6.65 -5.97 -3.44
N ARG A 101 -5.39 -6.15 -3.05
CA ARG A 101 -4.46 -5.07 -2.71
C ARG A 101 -3.40 -5.01 -3.80
N TRP A 102 -3.13 -3.82 -4.32
CA TRP A 102 -2.21 -3.63 -5.44
C TRP A 102 -0.95 -2.96 -4.92
N VAL A 103 0.19 -3.56 -5.22
CA VAL A 103 1.49 -3.14 -4.70
C VAL A 103 2.56 -3.43 -5.74
N TRP A 104 3.72 -2.79 -5.59
CA TRP A 104 4.87 -3.08 -6.44
C TRP A 104 6.14 -3.32 -5.63
N LEU A 105 7.10 -3.99 -6.24
CA LEU A 105 8.38 -4.37 -5.66
C LEU A 105 9.51 -4.12 -6.66
N ASP A 106 10.52 -3.39 -6.20
CA ASP A 106 11.77 -3.17 -6.92
C ASP A 106 12.72 -4.36 -6.75
N VAL A 107 12.86 -5.16 -7.81
CA VAL A 107 13.68 -6.37 -7.82
C VAL A 107 15.17 -6.06 -7.81
N SER A 108 15.59 -4.90 -8.32
CA SER A 108 17.00 -4.50 -8.31
C SER A 108 17.55 -4.40 -6.87
N LYS A 109 16.67 -4.09 -5.91
CA LYS A 109 17.00 -4.03 -4.47
C LYS A 109 16.62 -5.29 -3.72
N GLU A 110 15.61 -6.02 -4.19
CA GLU A 110 14.99 -7.17 -3.49
C GLU A 110 15.13 -8.48 -4.29
N ALA A 111 16.33 -8.79 -4.79
CA ALA A 111 16.57 -9.97 -5.62
C ALA A 111 16.15 -11.31 -4.97
N ALA A 112 16.24 -11.42 -3.64
CA ALA A 112 15.82 -12.59 -2.88
C ALA A 112 14.32 -12.90 -3.03
N TRP A 113 13.49 -11.88 -3.29
CA TRP A 113 12.06 -12.08 -3.54
C TRP A 113 11.78 -12.66 -4.92
N ALA A 114 12.50 -12.19 -5.95
CA ALA A 114 12.42 -12.79 -7.28
C ALA A 114 12.86 -14.27 -7.29
N GLU A 115 13.93 -14.60 -6.56
CA GLU A 115 14.39 -15.98 -6.38
C GLU A 115 13.34 -16.84 -5.67
N MET A 116 12.69 -16.30 -4.62
CA MET A 116 11.62 -17.00 -3.89
C MET A 116 10.43 -17.35 -4.80
N PHE A 117 10.06 -16.44 -5.71
CA PHE A 117 9.02 -16.70 -6.71
C PHE A 117 9.52 -17.55 -7.88
N GLY A 118 10.84 -17.69 -8.05
CA GLY A 118 11.46 -18.34 -9.19
C GLY A 118 11.15 -17.61 -10.49
N ILE A 119 11.36 -16.29 -10.50
CA ILE A 119 11.12 -15.41 -11.64
C ILE A 119 12.45 -14.77 -12.05
N SER A 120 12.77 -14.86 -13.33
CA SER A 120 13.98 -14.28 -13.92
C SER A 120 13.70 -13.26 -15.03
N LYS A 121 12.46 -13.18 -15.50
CA LYS A 121 12.02 -12.25 -16.55
C LYS A 121 11.18 -11.12 -15.93
N PHE A 122 11.52 -9.87 -16.23
CA PHE A 122 10.84 -8.66 -15.75
C PHE A 122 10.43 -7.77 -16.94
N PRO A 123 9.35 -6.98 -16.82
CA PRO A 123 8.41 -6.91 -15.69
C PRO A 123 7.56 -8.19 -15.55
N ASN A 124 7.09 -8.45 -14.33
CA ASN A 124 6.28 -9.63 -14.01
C ASN A 124 5.23 -9.32 -12.94
N VAL A 125 4.28 -10.22 -12.72
CA VAL A 125 3.27 -10.08 -11.67
C VAL A 125 3.07 -11.38 -10.90
N VAL A 126 2.84 -11.25 -9.61
CA VAL A 126 2.57 -12.38 -8.71
C VAL A 126 1.37 -12.03 -7.84
N VAL A 127 0.43 -12.96 -7.71
CA VAL A 127 -0.69 -12.84 -6.77
C VAL A 127 -0.37 -13.60 -5.50
N PHE A 128 -0.15 -12.87 -4.42
CA PHE A 128 0.22 -13.39 -3.11
C PHE A 128 -1.00 -13.50 -2.20
N ASN A 129 -1.13 -14.65 -1.52
CA ASN A 129 -2.16 -14.88 -0.52
C ASN A 129 -1.48 -15.02 0.87
N PRO A 130 -1.58 -14.00 1.73
CA PRO A 130 -0.99 -14.00 3.08
C PRO A 130 -1.83 -14.78 4.11
N HIS A 131 -3.04 -15.24 3.77
CA HIS A 131 -3.98 -15.79 4.74
C HIS A 131 -3.69 -17.25 5.11
N LYS A 132 -3.48 -17.51 6.42
CA LYS A 132 -3.20 -18.81 7.09
C LYS A 132 -1.93 -19.54 6.62
N ARG A 133 -1.72 -19.68 5.32
CA ARG A 133 -0.52 -20.26 4.70
C ARG A 133 -0.09 -19.34 3.59
N LEU A 134 1.17 -18.92 3.63
CA LEU A 134 1.78 -18.10 2.59
C LEU A 134 1.84 -18.89 1.28
N ARG A 135 1.11 -18.40 0.28
CA ARG A 135 1.08 -19.00 -1.06
C ARG A 135 1.06 -17.89 -2.10
N PHE A 136 1.59 -18.18 -3.28
CA PHE A 136 1.61 -17.25 -4.38
C PHE A 136 1.25 -17.94 -5.69
N CYS A 137 0.61 -17.20 -6.58
CA CYS A 137 0.33 -17.60 -7.95
C CYS A 137 1.19 -16.74 -8.86
N LYS A 138 1.90 -17.37 -9.78
CA LYS A 138 2.69 -16.72 -10.84
C LYS A 138 2.25 -17.27 -12.19
N PHE A 139 2.72 -16.66 -13.28
CA PHE A 139 2.60 -17.28 -14.61
C PHE A 139 3.26 -18.67 -14.61
N ASP A 140 2.72 -19.56 -15.45
CA ASP A 140 3.31 -20.87 -15.65
C ASP A 140 4.71 -20.70 -16.30
N GLU A 141 5.65 -21.60 -15.99
CA GLU A 141 7.06 -21.44 -16.42
C GLU A 141 7.25 -21.52 -17.94
N ASP A 142 6.31 -22.18 -18.62
CA ASP A 142 6.25 -22.33 -20.08
C ASP A 142 5.40 -21.24 -20.76
N ASP A 143 4.84 -20.29 -19.98
CA ASP A 143 4.01 -19.20 -20.49
C ASP A 143 4.91 -18.08 -21.03
N GLU A 144 5.18 -18.12 -22.34
CA GLU A 144 5.92 -17.06 -23.04
C GLU A 144 5.00 -15.96 -23.61
N GLU A 145 3.68 -16.19 -23.56
CA GLU A 145 2.67 -15.30 -24.13
C GLU A 145 2.37 -14.14 -23.18
N HIS A 146 2.22 -14.41 -21.89
CA HIS A 146 1.88 -13.39 -20.88
C HIS A 146 3.14 -12.83 -20.21
N LYS A 147 3.20 -11.49 -20.09
CA LYS A 147 4.28 -10.79 -19.39
C LYS A 147 3.70 -9.95 -18.25
N GLY A 148 4.56 -9.20 -17.55
CA GLY A 148 4.13 -8.16 -16.61
C GLY A 148 3.58 -6.92 -17.31
N ASP A 149 2.83 -7.09 -18.39
CA ASP A 149 2.09 -6.04 -19.07
C ASP A 149 0.61 -6.07 -18.63
N LYS A 150 -0.18 -5.09 -19.08
CA LYS A 150 -1.57 -4.93 -18.64
C LYS A 150 -2.43 -6.17 -18.91
N GLU A 151 -2.26 -6.81 -20.06
CA GLU A 151 -3.04 -7.98 -20.46
C GLU A 151 -2.65 -9.20 -19.64
N GLY A 152 -1.35 -9.41 -19.41
CA GLY A 152 -0.86 -10.49 -18.55
C GLY A 152 -1.33 -10.35 -17.11
N ILE A 153 -1.34 -9.13 -16.56
CA ILE A 153 -1.86 -8.88 -15.21
C ILE A 153 -3.36 -9.18 -15.13
N GLU A 154 -4.13 -8.74 -16.12
CA GLU A 154 -5.56 -9.04 -16.20
C GLU A 154 -5.79 -10.56 -16.22
N TYR A 155 -5.08 -11.27 -17.09
CA TYR A 155 -5.15 -12.74 -17.21
C TYR A 155 -4.87 -13.45 -15.88
N LEU A 156 -3.77 -13.09 -15.19
CA LEU A 156 -3.40 -13.73 -13.93
C LEU A 156 -4.43 -13.48 -12.83
N VAL A 157 -4.93 -12.24 -12.73
CA VAL A 157 -5.93 -11.87 -11.72
C VAL A 157 -7.26 -12.56 -12.01
N ASP A 158 -7.73 -12.58 -13.26
CA ASP A 158 -8.96 -13.30 -13.64
C ASP A 158 -8.85 -14.80 -13.35
N LYS A 159 -7.71 -15.44 -13.66
CA LYS A 159 -7.45 -16.85 -13.35
C LYS A 159 -7.53 -17.12 -11.85
N VAL A 160 -6.96 -16.25 -11.02
CA VAL A 160 -7.04 -16.37 -9.56
C VAL A 160 -8.47 -16.17 -9.06
N LEU A 161 -9.19 -15.16 -9.56
CA LEU A 161 -10.57 -14.88 -9.16
C LEU A 161 -11.56 -15.92 -9.67
N GLY A 162 -11.26 -16.59 -10.78
CA GLY A 162 -12.00 -17.71 -11.35
C GLY A 162 -11.73 -19.04 -10.65
N GLY A 163 -10.72 -19.09 -9.76
CA GLY A 163 -10.36 -20.30 -9.01
C GLY A 163 -9.44 -21.28 -9.75
N ASP A 164 -8.95 -20.92 -10.93
CA ASP A 164 -8.01 -21.72 -11.74
C ASP A 164 -6.54 -21.36 -11.45
N GLY A 165 -6.30 -20.40 -10.57
CA GLY A 165 -4.97 -19.98 -10.13
C GLY A 165 -4.21 -21.11 -9.40
N ARG A 166 -3.06 -21.51 -9.95
CA ARG A 166 -2.17 -22.51 -9.34
C ARG A 166 -1.28 -21.87 -8.27
N PHE A 167 -1.72 -21.95 -7.01
CA PHE A 167 -0.95 -21.44 -5.89
C PHE A 167 0.19 -22.38 -5.47
N LYS A 168 1.42 -21.89 -5.48
CA LYS A 168 2.60 -22.53 -4.89
C LYS A 168 2.76 -22.07 -3.44
N ILE A 169 3.08 -23.00 -2.53
CA ILE A 169 3.32 -22.68 -1.11
C ILE A 169 4.74 -22.11 -0.95
N VAL A 170 4.87 -21.03 -0.18
CA VAL A 170 6.20 -20.48 0.17
C VAL A 170 6.95 -21.48 1.04
N LYS A 171 8.13 -21.90 0.58
CA LYS A 171 8.98 -22.89 1.27
C LYS A 171 9.31 -22.39 2.68
N GLY A 172 9.00 -23.21 3.69
CA GLY A 172 9.26 -22.88 5.10
C GLY A 172 8.40 -21.76 5.70
N GLN A 173 7.43 -21.20 4.96
CA GLN A 173 6.62 -20.05 5.38
C GLN A 173 7.44 -18.85 5.87
N LYS A 174 8.67 -18.70 5.37
CA LYS A 174 9.55 -17.57 5.68
C LYS A 174 9.62 -16.66 4.47
N LEU A 175 9.34 -15.39 4.70
CA LEU A 175 9.55 -14.33 3.72
C LEU A 175 11.01 -13.86 3.81
N PRO A 176 11.68 -13.54 2.69
CA PRO A 176 12.98 -12.89 2.71
C PRO A 176 12.91 -11.55 3.45
N GLU A 177 14.03 -11.15 4.03
CA GLU A 177 14.14 -9.80 4.60
C GLU A 177 14.09 -8.77 3.47
N LEU A 178 13.41 -7.66 3.74
CA LEU A 178 13.33 -6.51 2.83
C LEU A 178 14.40 -5.50 3.21
N SER A 179 15.01 -4.86 2.22
CA SER A 179 16.00 -3.82 2.43
C SER A 179 15.37 -2.56 3.03
N GLU A 180 16.14 -1.85 3.86
CA GLU A 180 15.75 -0.53 4.37
C GLU A 180 16.01 0.53 3.28
N ARG A 181 15.06 1.44 3.06
CA ARG A 181 15.23 2.55 2.11
C ARG A 181 15.89 3.74 2.82
N GLU A 182 16.67 4.55 2.11
CA GLU A 182 17.29 5.75 2.71
C GLU A 182 16.26 6.78 3.20
N GLU A 183 15.08 6.82 2.58
CA GLU A 183 13.95 7.64 3.03
C GLU A 183 13.40 7.19 4.40
N ASP A 184 13.61 5.92 4.77
CA ASP A 184 13.21 5.38 6.07
C ASP A 184 14.18 5.76 7.21
N THR A 185 15.40 6.21 6.89
CA THR A 185 16.45 6.51 7.87
C THR A 185 16.49 7.97 8.31
N LYS A 186 15.73 8.87 7.65
CA LYS A 186 15.54 10.24 8.13
C LYS A 186 14.69 10.22 9.41
N LYS A 187 15.34 10.03 10.56
CA LYS A 187 14.80 10.45 11.86
C LYS A 187 14.34 11.90 11.74
N PRO A 188 13.22 12.32 12.34
CA PRO A 188 12.92 13.73 12.50
C PRO A 188 14.11 14.36 13.23
N GLN A 189 14.83 15.25 12.55
CA GLN A 189 15.87 16.04 13.18
C GLN A 189 15.16 16.93 14.20
N ASN A 190 15.30 16.56 15.47
CA ASN A 190 14.91 17.38 16.60
C ASN A 190 15.65 18.72 16.46
N GLY A 191 14.94 19.76 16.04
CA GLY A 191 15.37 21.15 16.22
C GLY A 191 15.34 21.49 17.70
N LYS A 192 16.32 20.99 18.45
CA LYS A 192 16.81 21.68 19.63
C LYS A 192 17.75 22.76 19.12
N ASP A 193 17.23 23.95 18.92
CA ASP A 193 18.04 25.16 19.11
C ASP A 193 17.22 26.13 19.96
N GLU A 194 17.78 26.37 21.13
CA GLU A 194 17.42 27.39 22.10
C GLU A 194 17.57 28.78 21.45
N LEU A 195 16.57 29.66 21.60
CA LEU A 195 16.70 31.01 22.19
C LEU A 195 15.34 31.73 22.25
#